data_AF-A0A7J4BBW1-F1
#
_entry.id   AF-A0A7J4BBW1-F1
#
_cell.length_a   1.000
_cell.length_b   1.000
_cell.length_c   1.000
_cell.angle_alpha   90.00
_cell.angle_beta   90.00
_cell.angle_gamma   90.00
#
_symmetry.space_group_name_H-M   'P 1'
#
loop_
_entity.id
_entity.type
_entity.pdbx_description
1 polymer ?
#
loop_
_entity_poly.entity_id
_entity_poly.type
_entity_poly.pdbx_seq_one_letter_code
_entity_poly.pdbx_strand_id
1 'polypeptide(L)'
;MFNNHISSEIKKLGRRHAPLIAPHARLQVIFKNFEQEIIKGISMKILENKPVSMAEAKETMTKLERKKELSYEQKLALEHLKKHTQISADKAKKIAEEINGFIRLSPEVLAQIINIMPKNIDELRLIVSSEKFVLKEEELNKILEILKKN
;
A
#
# COMPACT_ATOMS: atom_id res chain seq x y z
N MET A 1 -20.71 -25.58 10.72
CA MET A 1 -21.02 -26.43 9.54
C MET A 1 -19.98 -26.31 8.40
N PHE A 2 -19.16 -25.26 8.32
CA PHE A 2 -18.15 -25.09 7.25
C PHE A 2 -16.96 -26.08 7.29
N ASN A 3 -16.44 -26.44 8.48
CA ASN A 3 -15.27 -27.34 8.59
C ASN A 3 -15.53 -28.76 8.08
N ASN A 4 -16.77 -29.25 8.15
CA ASN A 4 -17.10 -30.61 7.71
C ASN A 4 -17.19 -30.73 6.19
N HIS A 5 -17.56 -29.64 5.50
CA HIS A 5 -17.67 -29.63 4.04
C HIS A 5 -16.29 -29.62 3.38
N ILE A 6 -15.38 -28.75 3.86
CA ILE A 6 -14.02 -28.65 3.35
C ILE A 6 -13.24 -29.96 3.55
N SER A 7 -13.41 -30.62 4.71
CA SER A 7 -12.78 -31.92 4.97
C SER A 7 -13.25 -33.01 3.98
N SER A 8 -14.52 -32.95 3.56
CA SER A 8 -15.10 -33.92 2.60
C SER A 8 -14.62 -33.69 1.16
N GLU A 9 -14.38 -32.44 0.77
CA GLU A 9 -13.87 -32.06 -0.55
C GLU A 9 -12.38 -32.38 -0.72
N ILE A 10 -11.57 -32.13 0.31
CA ILE A 10 -10.16 -32.53 0.35
C ILE A 10 -10.01 -34.05 0.20
N LYS A 11 -10.91 -34.82 0.84
CA LYS A 11 -10.92 -36.30 0.75
C LYS A 11 -11.30 -36.81 -0.66
N LYS A 12 -12.13 -36.05 -1.40
CA LYS A 12 -12.51 -36.36 -2.80
C LYS A 12 -11.41 -35.99 -3.80
N LEU A 13 -10.64 -34.92 -3.53
CA LEU A 13 -9.50 -34.49 -4.35
C LEU A 13 -8.33 -35.48 -4.32
N GLY A 14 -8.14 -36.21 -3.22
CA GLY A 14 -7.10 -37.23 -3.09
C GLY A 14 -7.34 -38.54 -3.86
N ARG A 15 -8.56 -38.79 -4.36
CA ARG A 15 -8.98 -40.09 -4.95
C ARG A 15 -9.19 -40.09 -6.47
N ARG A 16 -8.97 -38.98 -7.18
CA ARG A 16 -9.00 -39.02 -8.66
C ARG A 16 -7.58 -39.25 -9.16
N HIS A 17 -7.40 -40.32 -9.93
CA HIS A 17 -6.17 -40.67 -10.63
C HIS A 17 -5.62 -39.46 -11.40
N ALA A 18 -4.70 -38.72 -10.78
CA ALA A 18 -3.88 -37.74 -11.47
C ALA A 18 -2.64 -38.48 -12.01
N PRO A 19 -2.17 -38.18 -13.25
CA PRO A 19 -0.93 -38.73 -13.76
C PRO A 19 0.21 -38.40 -12.78
N LEU A 20 1.23 -39.27 -12.72
CA LEU A 20 2.40 -39.18 -11.83
C LEU A 20 3.21 -37.89 -12.09
N ILE A 21 2.69 -36.76 -11.63
CA ILE A 21 3.39 -35.50 -11.56
C ILE A 21 4.27 -35.58 -10.30
N ALA A 22 5.57 -35.33 -10.46
CA ALA A 22 6.54 -35.37 -9.38
C ALA A 22 6.00 -34.61 -8.14
N PRO A 23 6.22 -35.13 -6.92
CA PRO A 23 5.56 -34.64 -5.70
C PRO A 23 5.73 -33.12 -5.48
N HIS A 24 6.82 -32.54 -5.97
CA HIS A 24 7.06 -31.09 -5.91
C HIS A 24 6.10 -30.27 -6.80
N ALA A 25 5.85 -30.71 -8.04
CA ALA A 25 4.92 -30.03 -8.95
C ALA A 25 3.45 -30.24 -8.51
N ARG A 26 3.13 -31.37 -7.86
CA ARG A 26 1.79 -31.61 -7.29
C ARG A 26 1.47 -30.65 -6.14
N LEU A 27 2.45 -30.35 -5.28
CA LEU A 27 2.30 -29.35 -4.22
C LEU A 27 2.17 -27.93 -4.78
N GLN A 28 2.94 -27.58 -5.82
CA GLN A 28 2.82 -26.27 -6.47
C GLN A 28 1.46 -26.06 -7.13
N VAL A 29 0.90 -27.10 -7.78
CA VAL A 29 -0.45 -27.04 -8.37
C VAL A 29 -1.52 -26.91 -7.28
N ILE A 30 -1.38 -27.63 -6.16
CA ILE A 30 -2.30 -27.53 -5.02
C ILE A 30 -2.23 -26.16 -4.37
N PHE A 31 -1.03 -25.61 -4.13
CA PHE A 31 -0.86 -24.25 -3.58
C PHE A 31 -1.41 -23.18 -4.51
N LYS A 32 -1.12 -23.25 -5.81
CA LYS A 32 -1.62 -22.29 -6.80
C LYS A 32 -3.14 -22.37 -6.94
N ASN A 33 -3.72 -23.57 -6.86
CA ASN A 33 -5.17 -23.74 -6.87
C ASN A 33 -5.83 -23.25 -5.56
N PHE A 34 -5.15 -23.42 -4.41
CA PHE A 34 -5.61 -22.94 -3.10
C PHE A 34 -5.58 -21.41 -3.01
N GLU A 35 -4.53 -20.75 -3.51
CA GLU A 35 -4.48 -19.30 -3.65
C GLU A 35 -5.61 -18.79 -4.54
N GLN A 36 -5.85 -19.46 -5.68
CA GLN A 36 -6.96 -19.12 -6.58
C GLN A 36 -8.33 -19.34 -5.92
N GLU A 37 -8.50 -20.36 -5.08
CA GLU A 37 -9.74 -20.62 -4.33
C GLU A 37 -10.00 -19.60 -3.21
N ILE A 38 -8.95 -19.16 -2.51
CA ILE A 38 -9.04 -18.06 -1.53
C ILE A 38 -9.45 -16.76 -2.24
N ILE A 39 -8.87 -16.47 -3.41
CA ILE A 39 -9.24 -15.32 -4.25
C ILE A 39 -10.69 -15.47 -4.78
N LYS A 40 -11.16 -16.69 -5.05
CA LYS A 40 -12.52 -16.96 -5.54
C LYS A 40 -13.60 -16.81 -4.45
N GLY A 41 -13.26 -17.05 -3.18
CA GLY A 41 -14.19 -16.99 -2.05
C GLY A 41 -14.56 -15.58 -1.56
N ILE A 42 -13.82 -14.56 -1.99
CA ILE A 42 -14.12 -13.15 -1.76
C ILE A 42 -14.10 -12.50 -3.14
N SER A 43 -15.24 -12.44 -3.83
CA SER A 43 -15.34 -11.84 -5.16
C SER A 43 -15.26 -10.30 -5.11
N MET A 44 -14.23 -9.75 -4.47
CA MET A 44 -13.91 -8.33 -4.53
C MET A 44 -12.83 -8.13 -5.58
N LYS A 45 -13.19 -7.45 -6.67
CA LYS A 45 -12.24 -6.98 -7.67
C LYS A 45 -11.75 -5.60 -7.25
N ILE A 46 -10.44 -5.41 -7.18
CA ILE A 46 -9.84 -4.07 -7.00
C ILE A 46 -10.08 -3.28 -8.30
N LEU A 47 -10.88 -2.22 -8.22
CA LEU A 47 -11.14 -1.33 -9.36
C LEU A 47 -10.04 -0.26 -9.48
N GLU A 48 -9.58 0.25 -8.34
CA GLU A 48 -8.58 1.30 -8.24
C GLU A 48 -7.77 1.09 -6.97
N ASN A 49 -6.46 1.39 -7.05
CA ASN A 49 -5.57 1.44 -5.91
C ASN A 49 -4.81 2.77 -5.98
N LYS A 50 -5.02 3.62 -4.97
CA LYS A 50 -4.37 4.92 -4.85
C LYS A 50 -3.68 5.00 -3.50
N PRO A 51 -2.33 4.98 -3.46
CA PRO A 51 -1.58 5.28 -2.26
C PRO A 51 -1.97 6.65 -1.69
N VAL A 52 -2.01 6.74 -0.37
CA VAL A 52 -2.30 7.98 0.36
C VAL A 52 -1.16 8.31 1.30
N SER A 53 -0.96 9.60 1.57
CA SER A 53 0.01 10.06 2.57
C SER A 53 -0.45 9.71 3.99
N MET A 54 0.50 9.68 4.92
CA MET A 54 0.23 9.56 6.36
C MET A 54 -0.68 10.68 6.86
N ALA A 55 -0.59 11.88 6.28
CA ALA A 55 -1.45 12.99 6.62
C ALA A 55 -2.92 12.74 6.28
N GLU A 56 -3.19 12.24 5.07
CA GLU A 56 -4.53 11.85 4.62
C GLU A 56 -5.06 10.63 5.39
N ALA A 57 -4.19 9.64 5.64
CA ALA A 57 -4.53 8.48 6.45
C ALA A 57 -4.90 8.89 7.88
N LYS A 58 -4.14 9.80 8.50
CA LYS A 58 -4.42 10.35 9.84
C LYS A 58 -5.78 11.01 9.89
N GLU A 59 -6.09 11.85 8.89
CA GLU A 59 -7.38 12.52 8.81
C GLU A 59 -8.53 11.51 8.70
N THR A 60 -8.39 10.52 7.82
CA THR A 60 -9.39 9.48 7.58
C THR A 60 -9.63 8.65 8.83
N MET A 61 -8.57 8.20 9.50
CA MET A 61 -8.64 7.43 10.74
C MET A 61 -9.22 8.24 11.91
N THR A 62 -8.89 9.53 12.01
CA THR A 62 -9.47 10.43 13.03
C THR A 62 -10.98 10.62 12.80
N LYS A 63 -11.41 10.74 11.54
CA LYS A 63 -12.85 10.77 11.19
C LYS A 63 -13.53 9.44 11.53
N LEU A 64 -12.83 8.32 11.38
CA LEU A 64 -13.35 6.99 11.72
C LEU A 64 -13.51 6.80 13.23
N GLU A 65 -12.52 7.23 14.02
CA GLU A 65 -12.52 7.21 15.50
C GLU A 65 -13.74 7.94 16.08
N ARG A 66 -14.18 9.03 15.44
CA ARG A 66 -15.38 9.79 15.87
C ARG A 66 -16.69 9.06 15.57
N LYS A 67 -16.70 8.14 14.61
CA LYS A 67 -17.90 7.43 14.15
C LYS A 67 -18.09 6.08 14.83
N LYS A 68 -17.00 5.45 15.26
CA LYS A 68 -17.02 4.13 15.92
C LYS A 68 -15.78 3.91 16.76
N GLU A 69 -15.88 2.98 17.69
CA GLU A 69 -14.71 2.49 18.39
C GLU A 69 -13.75 1.77 17.42
N LEU A 70 -12.48 2.14 17.50
CA LEU A 70 -11.40 1.50 16.75
C LEU A 70 -10.96 0.20 17.44
N SER A 71 -10.62 -0.81 16.64
CA SER A 71 -9.90 -2.00 17.14
C SER A 71 -8.53 -1.63 17.70
N TYR A 72 -7.91 -2.55 18.44
CA TYR A 72 -6.59 -2.32 19.04
C TYR A 72 -5.52 -1.95 17.99
N GLU A 73 -5.48 -2.69 16.88
CA GLU A 73 -4.54 -2.46 15.78
C GLU A 73 -4.78 -1.10 15.11
N GLN A 74 -6.05 -0.70 14.96
CA GLN A 74 -6.41 0.61 14.41
C GLN A 74 -6.04 1.76 15.35
N LYS A 75 -6.18 1.57 16.67
CA LYS A 75 -5.72 2.55 17.67
C LYS A 75 -4.20 2.73 17.57
N LEU A 76 -3.44 1.63 17.52
CA LEU A 76 -1.99 1.68 17.33
C LEU A 76 -1.59 2.37 16.02
N ALA A 77 -2.25 2.05 14.91
CA ALA A 77 -2.01 2.70 13.62
C ALA A 77 -2.28 4.21 13.69
N LEU A 78 -3.39 4.63 14.29
CA LEU A 78 -3.72 6.05 14.46
C LEU A 78 -2.73 6.76 15.40
N GLU A 79 -2.26 6.11 16.46
CA GLU A 79 -1.20 6.66 17.31
C GLU A 79 0.11 6.87 16.55
N HIS A 80 0.53 5.89 15.75
CA HIS A 80 1.69 6.01 14.88
C HIS A 80 1.53 7.21 13.93
N LEU A 81 0.38 7.32 13.27
CA LEU A 81 0.08 8.44 12.38
C LEU A 81 0.09 9.79 13.12
N LYS A 82 -0.50 9.87 14.33
CA LYS A 82 -0.48 11.09 15.16
C LYS A 82 0.96 11.51 15.51
N LYS A 83 1.87 10.56 15.79
CA LYS A 83 3.26 10.83 16.17
C LYS A 83 4.16 11.23 15.00
N HIS A 84 3.98 10.62 13.83
CA HIS A 84 4.94 10.74 12.72
C HIS A 84 4.45 11.63 11.57
N THR A 85 3.19 12.03 11.54
CA THR A 85 2.70 12.94 10.50
C THR A 85 3.14 14.37 10.78
N GLN A 86 3.97 14.91 9.90
CA GLN A 86 4.54 16.26 10.05
C GLN A 86 3.59 17.39 9.64
N ILE A 87 2.67 17.13 8.70
CA ILE A 87 1.81 18.16 8.09
C ILE A 87 0.31 17.81 8.17
N SER A 88 -0.55 18.75 7.76
CA SER A 88 -1.99 18.52 7.62
C SER A 88 -2.31 17.85 6.27
N ALA A 89 -3.47 17.19 6.19
CA ALA A 89 -3.93 16.57 4.94
C ALA A 89 -4.10 17.61 3.81
N ASP A 90 -4.54 18.83 4.12
CA ASP A 90 -4.68 19.90 3.13
C ASP A 90 -3.32 20.35 2.57
N LYS A 91 -2.30 20.47 3.44
CA LYS A 91 -0.93 20.77 3.00
C LYS A 91 -0.36 19.64 2.15
N ALA A 92 -0.57 18.38 2.57
CA ALA A 92 -0.14 17.21 1.80
C ALA A 92 -0.72 17.23 0.37
N LYS A 93 -2.02 17.51 0.22
CA LYS A 93 -2.67 17.62 -1.09
C LYS A 93 -2.09 18.75 -1.94
N LYS A 94 -1.88 19.93 -1.35
CA LYS A 94 -1.26 21.08 -2.05
C LYS A 94 0.14 20.75 -2.55
N ILE A 95 0.98 20.14 -1.70
CA ILE A 95 2.33 19.71 -2.09
C ILE A 95 2.25 18.69 -3.23
N ALA A 96 1.35 17.72 -3.14
CA ALA A 96 1.14 16.71 -4.18
C ALA A 96 0.75 17.35 -5.52
N GLU A 97 -0.14 18.34 -5.50
CA GLU A 97 -0.57 19.09 -6.69
C GLU A 97 0.57 19.93 -7.28
N GLU A 98 1.31 20.68 -6.45
CA GLU A 98 2.43 21.51 -6.89
C GLU A 98 3.54 20.65 -7.53
N ILE A 99 3.87 19.49 -6.96
CA ILE A 99 4.86 18.55 -7.53
C ILE A 99 4.37 17.96 -8.85
N ASN A 100 3.14 17.44 -8.89
CA ASN A 100 2.57 16.88 -10.11
C ASN A 100 2.42 17.91 -11.25
N GLY A 101 2.40 19.20 -10.93
CA GLY A 101 2.31 20.28 -11.92
C GLY A 101 3.53 20.40 -12.84
N PHE A 102 4.70 19.88 -12.45
CA PHE A 102 5.90 19.92 -13.30
C PHE A 102 6.60 18.58 -13.46
N ILE A 103 6.35 17.61 -12.58
CA ILE A 103 6.94 16.27 -12.68
C ILE A 103 5.93 15.21 -12.27
N ARG A 104 5.78 14.19 -13.11
CA ARG A 104 4.86 13.08 -12.84
C ARG A 104 5.60 11.94 -12.15
N LEU A 105 5.55 11.96 -10.82
CA LEU A 105 6.09 10.88 -9.99
C LEU A 105 5.07 9.74 -9.85
N SER A 106 5.56 8.56 -9.48
CA SER A 106 4.69 7.49 -9.02
C SER A 106 3.93 7.94 -7.75
N PRO A 107 2.66 7.54 -7.58
CA PRO A 107 1.89 7.87 -6.38
C PRO A 107 2.57 7.43 -5.08
N GLU A 108 3.28 6.31 -5.10
CA GLU A 108 4.05 5.77 -3.98
C GLU A 108 5.19 6.69 -3.57
N VAL A 109 6.01 7.14 -4.53
CA VAL A 109 7.14 8.06 -4.26
C VAL A 109 6.63 9.41 -3.81
N LEU A 110 5.57 9.93 -4.43
CA LEU A 110 4.97 11.19 -4.01
C LEU A 110 4.47 11.13 -2.55
N ALA A 111 3.80 10.05 -2.18
CA ALA A 111 3.38 9.83 -0.80
C ALA A 111 4.57 9.74 0.15
N GLN A 112 5.67 9.07 -0.25
CA GLN A 112 6.88 9.00 0.58
C GLN A 112 7.56 10.36 0.77
N ILE A 113 7.67 11.17 -0.29
CA ILE A 113 8.20 12.54 -0.18
C ILE A 113 7.40 13.34 0.85
N ILE A 114 6.07 13.26 0.78
CA ILE A 114 5.16 13.95 1.69
C ILE A 114 5.28 13.42 3.13
N ASN A 115 5.47 12.11 3.31
CA ASN A 115 5.59 11.50 4.64
C ASN A 115 6.90 11.89 5.32
N ILE A 116 8.00 11.88 4.56
CA ILE A 116 9.35 12.08 5.08
C ILE A 116 9.70 13.57 5.18
N MET A 117 9.15 14.42 4.29
CA MET A 117 9.47 15.84 4.20
C MET A 117 11.00 16.07 4.15
N PRO A 118 11.70 15.56 3.12
CA PRO A 118 13.15 15.64 3.04
C PRO A 118 13.64 17.09 3.07
N LYS A 119 14.75 17.33 3.77
CA LYS A 119 15.29 18.69 3.99
C LYS A 119 16.46 19.03 3.08
N ASN A 120 17.10 18.00 2.51
CA ASN A 120 18.26 18.12 1.66
C ASN A 120 18.14 17.18 0.44
N ILE A 121 19.04 17.38 -0.52
CA ILE A 121 19.04 16.65 -1.79
C ILE A 121 19.34 15.16 -1.58
N ASP A 122 20.20 14.81 -0.63
CA ASP A 122 20.59 13.42 -0.40
C ASP A 122 19.42 12.58 0.13
N GLU A 123 18.66 13.10 1.10
CA GLU A 123 17.41 12.49 1.56
C GLU A 123 16.41 12.32 0.42
N LEU A 124 16.23 13.37 -0.40
CA LEU A 124 15.29 13.30 -1.51
C LEU A 124 15.74 12.28 -2.57
N ARG A 125 17.04 12.20 -2.88
CA ARG A 125 17.63 11.21 -3.80
C ARG A 125 17.37 9.78 -3.33
N LEU A 126 17.46 9.52 -2.03
CA LEU A 126 17.14 8.20 -1.48
C LEU A 126 15.68 7.81 -1.74
N ILE A 127 14.75 8.75 -1.57
CA ILE A 127 13.31 8.51 -1.77
C ILE A 127 13.00 8.26 -3.25
N VAL A 128 13.50 9.12 -4.14
CA VAL A 128 13.21 9.02 -5.58
C VAL A 128 14.03 7.94 -6.28
N SER A 129 14.98 7.30 -5.61
CA SER A 129 15.79 6.20 -6.18
C SER A 129 14.96 5.00 -6.67
N SER A 130 13.73 4.87 -6.16
CA SER A 130 12.78 3.85 -6.58
C SER A 130 12.04 4.17 -7.90
N GLU A 131 12.19 5.39 -8.41
CA GLU A 131 11.65 5.78 -9.72
C GLU A 131 12.38 5.11 -10.87
N LYS A 132 11.68 4.94 -11.99
CA LYS A 132 12.25 4.35 -13.21
C LYS A 132 13.15 5.31 -13.99
N PHE A 133 13.19 6.58 -13.61
CA PHE A 133 13.94 7.62 -14.27
C PHE A 133 14.71 8.46 -13.26
N VAL A 134 15.79 9.07 -13.72
CA VAL A 134 16.65 9.91 -12.88
C VAL A 134 16.15 11.35 -12.96
N LEU A 135 15.86 11.93 -11.80
CA LEU A 135 15.51 13.34 -11.70
C LEU A 135 16.77 14.22 -11.85
N LYS A 136 16.62 15.33 -12.56
CA LYS A 136 17.68 16.35 -12.68
C LYS A 136 17.82 17.14 -11.38
N GLU A 137 18.98 17.72 -11.16
CA GLU A 137 19.24 18.52 -9.95
C GLU A 137 18.28 19.71 -9.82
N GLU A 138 17.94 20.36 -10.94
CA GLU A 138 16.93 21.43 -10.99
C GLU A 138 15.55 20.97 -10.49
N GLU A 139 15.13 19.75 -10.86
CA GLU A 139 13.85 19.18 -10.44
C GLU A 139 13.86 18.85 -8.94
N LEU A 140 14.97 18.29 -8.44
CA LEU A 140 15.15 18.00 -7.02
C LEU A 140 15.12 19.28 -6.17
N ASN A 141 15.81 20.33 -6.61
CA ASN A 141 15.80 21.63 -5.94
C ASN A 141 14.40 22.23 -5.90
N LYS A 142 13.67 22.18 -7.01
CA LYS A 142 12.29 22.66 -7.08
C LYS A 142 11.35 21.90 -6.13
N ILE A 143 11.50 20.58 -6.01
CA ILE A 143 10.75 19.79 -5.01
C ILE A 143 11.07 20.30 -3.60
N LEU A 144 12.35 20.47 -3.24
CA LEU A 144 12.74 20.96 -1.91
C LEU A 144 12.21 22.36 -1.61
N GLU A 145 12.15 23.26 -2.60
CA GLU A 145 11.56 24.59 -2.43
C GLU A 145 10.06 24.51 -2.10
N ILE A 146 9.31 23.65 -2.81
CA ILE A 146 7.88 23.41 -2.54
C ILE A 146 7.67 22.89 -1.12
N LEU A 147 8.53 21.96 -0.68
CA LEU A 147 8.47 21.39 0.66
C LEU A 147 8.79 22.43 1.75
N LYS A 148 9.71 23.36 1.50
CA LYS A 148 10.04 24.44 2.46
C LYS A 148 8.94 25.49 2.58
N LYS A 149 8.17 25.71 1.52
CA LYS A 149 7.08 26.70 1.47
C LYS A 149 5.83 26.27 2.25
N ASN A 150 5.59 24.96 2.40
CA ASN A 150 4.35 24.39 2.93
C ASN A 150 4.54 23.72 4.29
#